data_AF-A0A9E5WH73-F1
#
_entry.id   AF-A0A9E5WH73-F1
#
_cell.length_a   1.000
_cell.length_b   1.000
_cell.length_c   1.000
_cell.angle_alpha   90.00
_cell.angle_beta   90.00
_cell.angle_gamma   90.00
#
_symmetry.space_group_name_H-M   'P 1'
#
loop_
_entity.id
_entity.type
_entity.pdbx_description
1 polymer ?
#
loop_
_entity_poly.entity_id
_entity_poly.type
_entity_poly.pdbx_seq_one_letter_code
_entity_poly.pdbx_strand_id
1 'polypeptide(L)'
;MAKTTTDDMVAKRLSQLLGDVRNTLKSGEYGNLNGLAAQQETLLAKLLAKPDGQPDLSRAGFEDLIAGAKRNENLLAAALNGIKSARRRHEDVVNLGEATQTYDRTGRRSKLTPITADLEKRS
;
A
#
# COMPACT_ATOMS: atom_id res chain seq x y z
N MET A 1 -23.85 -27.97 20.95
CA MET A 1 -23.61 -26.65 20.31
C MET A 1 -22.49 -25.98 21.09
N ALA A 2 -21.31 -25.80 20.50
CA ALA A 2 -20.18 -25.19 21.19
C ALA A 2 -20.49 -23.71 21.47
N LYS A 3 -20.36 -23.27 22.72
CA LYS A 3 -20.45 -21.85 23.08
C LYS A 3 -19.31 -21.13 22.37
N THR A 4 -19.63 -20.25 21.43
CA THR A 4 -18.64 -19.31 20.85
C THR A 4 -18.25 -18.32 21.95
N THR A 5 -16.98 -18.29 22.33
CA THR A 5 -16.49 -17.35 23.34
C THR A 5 -16.38 -15.95 22.72
N THR A 6 -16.45 -14.91 23.56
CA THR A 6 -16.22 -13.51 23.12
C THR A 6 -14.90 -13.35 22.37
N ASP A 7 -13.85 -14.03 22.81
CA ASP A 7 -12.51 -13.98 22.20
C ASP A 7 -12.50 -14.60 20.80
N ASP A 8 -13.27 -15.69 20.57
CA ASP A 8 -13.47 -16.26 19.23
C ASP A 8 -14.15 -15.26 18.28
N MET A 9 -15.10 -14.46 18.79
CA MET A 9 -15.75 -13.42 17.99
C MET A 9 -14.78 -12.29 17.64
N VAL A 10 -13.95 -11.85 18.60
CA VAL A 10 -12.92 -10.83 18.39
C VAL A 10 -11.86 -11.34 17.40
N ALA A 11 -11.40 -12.57 17.55
CA ALA A 11 -10.44 -13.20 16.64
C ALA A 11 -11.00 -13.37 15.24
N LYS A 12 -12.26 -13.80 15.11
CA LYS A 12 -12.94 -13.86 13.81
C LYS A 12 -13.00 -12.48 13.15
N ARG A 13 -13.27 -11.43 13.92
CA ARG A 13 -13.29 -10.05 13.40
C ARG A 13 -11.90 -9.58 12.99
N LEU A 14 -10.86 -9.94 13.76
CA LEU A 14 -9.47 -9.64 13.41
C LEU A 14 -9.04 -10.37 12.13
N SER A 15 -9.47 -11.63 11.95
CA SER A 15 -9.22 -12.39 10.72
C SER A 15 -9.90 -11.75 9.50
N GLN A 16 -11.15 -11.28 9.65
CA GLN A 16 -11.83 -10.49 8.62
C GLN A 16 -11.05 -9.22 8.27
N LEU A 17 -10.61 -8.47 9.28
CA LEU A 17 -9.84 -7.25 9.09
C LEU A 17 -8.51 -7.51 8.35
N LEU A 18 -7.81 -8.60 8.67
CA LEU A 18 -6.61 -9.01 7.93
C LEU A 18 -6.94 -9.34 6.46
N GLY A 19 -8.12 -9.91 6.19
CA GLY A 19 -8.65 -10.09 4.84
C GLY A 19 -8.90 -8.77 4.10
N ASP A 20 -9.48 -7.79 4.78
CA ASP A 20 -9.74 -6.45 4.23
C ASP A 20 -8.43 -5.73 3.90
N VAL A 21 -7.44 -5.77 4.81
CA VAL A 21 -6.08 -5.25 4.56
C VAL A 21 -5.49 -5.88 3.30
N ARG A 22 -5.58 -7.20 3.17
CA ARG A 22 -5.09 -7.90 1.96
C ARG A 22 -5.77 -7.39 0.70
N ASN A 23 -7.09 -7.20 0.73
CA ASN A 23 -7.85 -6.73 -0.42
C ASN A 23 -7.45 -5.29 -0.79
N THR A 24 -7.34 -4.39 0.19
CA THR A 24 -6.86 -3.02 0.01
C THR A 24 -5.46 -2.97 -0.61
N LEU A 25 -4.53 -3.81 -0.15
CA LEU A 25 -3.18 -3.89 -0.71
C LEU A 25 -3.18 -4.39 -2.16
N LYS A 26 -4.07 -5.32 -2.49
CA LYS A 26 -4.19 -5.85 -3.86
C LYS A 26 -4.87 -4.88 -4.82
N SER A 27 -5.85 -4.10 -4.35
CA SER A 27 -6.53 -3.08 -5.16
C SER A 27 -5.73 -1.79 -5.28
N GLY A 28 -4.71 -1.59 -4.45
CA GLY A 28 -3.91 -0.36 -4.42
C GLY A 28 -4.61 0.82 -3.72
N GLU A 29 -5.68 0.56 -2.97
CA GLU A 29 -6.47 1.58 -2.26
C GLU A 29 -5.83 1.98 -0.91
N TYR A 30 -4.56 2.38 -0.93
CA TYR A 30 -3.77 2.57 0.30
C TYR A 30 -4.33 3.63 1.28
N GLY A 31 -5.22 4.52 0.83
CA GLY A 31 -5.87 5.52 1.69
C GLY A 31 -6.67 4.93 2.85
N ASN A 32 -7.16 3.69 2.71
CA ASN A 32 -7.95 3.01 3.73
C ASN A 32 -7.09 2.35 4.84
N LEU A 33 -5.78 2.23 4.63
CA LEU A 33 -4.90 1.48 5.55
C LEU A 33 -4.84 2.06 6.96
N ASN A 34 -4.86 3.39 7.11
CA ASN A 34 -4.82 4.02 8.43
C ASN A 34 -6.05 3.66 9.28
N GLY A 35 -7.24 3.64 8.67
CA GLY A 35 -8.47 3.24 9.35
C GLY A 35 -8.47 1.76 9.73
N LEU A 36 -7.90 0.90 8.87
CA LEU A 36 -7.76 -0.53 9.16
C LEU A 36 -6.74 -0.78 10.29
N ALA A 37 -5.63 -0.03 10.34
CA ALA A 37 -4.63 -0.12 11.40
C ALA A 37 -5.23 0.22 12.78
N ALA A 38 -5.96 1.34 12.89
CA ALA A 38 -6.62 1.74 14.14
C ALA A 38 -7.66 0.70 14.62
N GLN A 39 -8.40 0.09 13.69
CA GLN A 39 -9.31 -1.01 14.02
C GLN A 39 -8.56 -2.25 14.52
N GLN A 40 -7.40 -2.55 13.93
CA GLN A 40 -6.57 -3.69 14.32
C GLN A 40 -6.05 -3.52 15.76
N GLU A 41 -5.54 -2.34 16.09
CA GLU A 41 -5.08 -1.99 17.45
C GLU A 41 -6.21 -2.14 18.46
N THR A 42 -7.41 -1.65 18.13
CA THR A 42 -8.60 -1.78 18.99
C THR A 42 -8.99 -3.23 19.25
N LEU A 43 -8.96 -4.09 18.22
CA LEU A 43 -9.31 -5.50 18.36
C LEU A 43 -8.25 -6.28 19.13
N LEU A 44 -6.96 -5.99 18.90
CA LEU A 44 -5.86 -6.57 19.66
C LEU A 44 -5.93 -6.18 21.13
N ALA A 45 -6.19 -4.91 21.44
CA ALA A 45 -6.37 -4.45 22.82
C ALA A 45 -7.53 -5.19 23.51
N LYS A 46 -8.66 -5.37 22.82
CA LYS A 46 -9.80 -6.15 23.36
C LYS A 46 -9.44 -7.62 23.60
N LEU A 47 -8.67 -8.22 22.70
CA LEU A 47 -8.25 -9.61 22.81
C LEU A 47 -7.27 -9.82 23.99
N LEU A 48 -6.44 -8.81 24.28
CA LEU A 48 -5.41 -8.85 25.32
C LEU A 48 -5.88 -8.29 26.68
N ALA A 49 -7.10 -7.76 26.79
CA ALA A 49 -7.58 -7.05 27.99
C ALA A 49 -7.83 -7.96 29.23
N LYS A 50 -7.53 -9.25 29.16
CA LYS A 50 -7.78 -10.17 30.29
C LYS A 50 -6.72 -10.05 31.39
N PRO A 51 -7.09 -10.29 32.67
CA PRO A 51 -6.18 -10.15 33.81
C PRO A 51 -4.95 -11.07 33.77
N ASP A 52 -5.07 -12.23 33.11
CA ASP A 52 -4.01 -13.22 32.91
C ASP A 52 -3.23 -13.00 31.59
N GLY A 53 -3.62 -12.01 30.79
CA GLY A 53 -2.99 -11.65 29.52
C GLY A 53 -3.13 -12.70 28.43
N GLN A 54 -3.90 -13.78 28.66
CA GLN A 54 -4.04 -14.88 27.70
C GLN A 54 -5.45 -14.90 27.12
N PRO A 55 -5.61 -14.66 25.80
CA PRO A 55 -6.91 -14.83 25.17
C PRO A 55 -7.35 -16.30 25.22
N ASP A 56 -8.64 -16.51 25.45
CA ASP A 56 -9.29 -17.82 25.37
C ASP A 56 -9.53 -18.16 23.89
N LEU A 57 -8.43 -18.49 23.22
CA LEU A 57 -8.39 -18.87 21.82
C LEU A 57 -7.79 -20.26 21.68
N SER A 58 -8.39 -21.07 20.81
CA SER A 58 -7.76 -22.31 20.38
C SER A 58 -6.41 -22.03 19.71
N ARG A 59 -5.46 -22.96 19.86
CA ARG A 59 -4.17 -22.90 19.17
C ARG A 59 -4.31 -22.69 17.66
N ALA A 60 -5.27 -23.40 17.04
CA ALA A 60 -5.57 -23.25 15.61
C ALA A 60 -6.01 -21.81 15.26
N GLY A 61 -6.88 -21.21 16.07
CA GLY A 61 -7.31 -19.82 15.88
C GLY A 61 -6.16 -18.82 16.00
N PHE A 62 -5.22 -19.05 16.91
CA PHE A 62 -4.01 -18.22 17.03
C PHE A 62 -3.10 -18.38 15.81
N GLU A 63 -2.86 -19.62 15.36
CA GLU A 63 -2.04 -19.92 14.17
C GLU A 63 -2.62 -19.28 12.90
N ASP A 64 -3.94 -19.27 12.74
CA ASP A 64 -4.63 -18.64 11.61
C ASP A 64 -4.41 -17.11 11.58
N LEU A 65 -4.48 -16.44 12.73
CA LEU A 65 -4.22 -15.00 12.85
C LEU A 65 -2.77 -14.66 12.49
N ILE A 66 -1.80 -15.43 13.01
CA ILE A 66 -0.38 -15.24 12.70
C ILE A 66 -0.13 -15.47 11.21
N ALA A 67 -0.71 -16.50 10.62
CA ALA A 67 -0.58 -16.77 9.19
C ALA A 67 -1.19 -15.61 8.36
N GLY A 68 -2.31 -15.04 8.79
CA GLY A 68 -2.91 -13.86 8.19
C GLY A 68 -2.00 -12.64 8.23
N ALA A 69 -1.43 -12.33 9.40
CA ALA A 69 -0.52 -11.22 9.59
C ALA A 69 0.74 -11.33 8.71
N LYS A 70 1.38 -12.51 8.69
CA LYS A 70 2.57 -12.77 7.85
C LYS A 70 2.30 -12.59 6.35
N ARG A 71 1.12 -13.01 5.88
CA ARG A 71 0.73 -12.77 4.48
C ARG A 71 0.64 -11.28 4.16
N ASN A 72 0.09 -10.49 5.08
CA ASN A 72 -0.04 -9.05 4.90
C ASN A 72 1.30 -8.33 4.97
N GLU A 73 2.20 -8.75 5.87
CA GLU A 73 3.58 -8.26 5.94
C GLU A 73 4.30 -8.43 4.60
N ASN A 74 4.23 -9.63 4.01
CA ASN A 74 4.82 -9.91 2.70
C ASN A 74 4.21 -9.04 1.58
N LEU A 75 2.89 -8.83 1.61
CA LEU A 75 2.20 -7.98 0.63
C LEU A 75 2.57 -6.50 0.79
N LEU A 76 2.70 -6.00 2.01
CA LEU A 76 3.15 -4.63 2.30
C LEU A 76 4.56 -4.40 1.77
N ALA A 77 5.47 -5.34 2.02
CA ALA A 77 6.83 -5.27 1.48
C ALA A 77 6.83 -5.25 -0.05
N ALA A 78 6.04 -6.11 -0.68
CA ALA A 78 5.89 -6.14 -2.14
C ALA A 78 5.30 -4.83 -2.70
N ALA A 79 4.24 -4.30 -2.07
CA ALA A 79 3.60 -3.04 -2.45
C ALA A 79 4.58 -1.87 -2.36
N LEU A 80 5.36 -1.79 -1.27
CA LEU A 80 6.37 -0.76 -1.08
C LEU A 80 7.45 -0.81 -2.18
N ASN A 81 7.92 -2.01 -2.53
CA ASN A 81 8.88 -2.19 -3.62
C ASN A 81 8.29 -1.78 -4.98
N GLY A 82 7.01 -2.08 -5.21
CA GLY A 82 6.26 -1.64 -6.40
C GLY A 82 6.18 -0.12 -6.51
N ILE A 83 5.81 0.56 -5.42
CA ILE A 83 5.72 2.03 -5.36
C ILE A 83 7.09 2.68 -5.63
N LYS A 84 8.15 2.18 -4.99
CA LYS A 84 9.53 2.67 -5.24
C LYS A 84 9.94 2.51 -6.71
N SER A 85 9.60 1.38 -7.31
CA SER A 85 9.88 1.12 -8.73
C SER A 85 9.09 2.04 -9.66
N ALA A 86 7.81 2.30 -9.35
CA ALA A 86 6.99 3.24 -10.10
C ALA A 86 7.54 4.67 -10.00
N ARG A 87 7.95 5.10 -8.81
CA ARG A 87 8.60 6.39 -8.58
C ARG A 87 9.88 6.53 -9.41
N ARG A 88 10.75 5.53 -9.41
CA ARG A 88 11.99 5.55 -10.21
C ARG A 88 11.70 5.74 -11.70
N ARG A 89 10.72 5.01 -12.25
CA ARG A 89 10.31 5.17 -13.65
C ARG A 89 9.75 6.56 -13.94
N HIS A 90 9.02 7.15 -13.01
CA HIS A 90 8.53 8.52 -13.15
C HIS A 90 9.69 9.53 -13.17
N GLU A 91 10.66 9.38 -12.27
CA GLU A 91 11.87 10.21 -12.24
C GLU A 91 12.66 10.07 -13.56
N ASP A 92 12.82 8.87 -14.10
CA ASP A 92 13.48 8.65 -15.40
C ASP A 92 12.75 9.38 -16.55
N VAL A 93 11.42 9.36 -16.56
CA VAL A 93 10.61 10.08 -17.57
C VAL A 93 10.74 11.60 -17.43
N VAL A 94 10.67 12.12 -16.20
CA VAL A 94 10.84 13.56 -15.93
C VAL A 94 12.24 14.02 -16.36
N ASN A 95 13.27 13.27 -15.95
CA ASN A 95 14.67 13.56 -16.30
C ASN A 95 14.90 13.50 -17.82
N LEU A 96 14.28 12.55 -18.53
CA LEU A 96 14.37 12.48 -19.99
C LEU A 96 13.68 13.68 -20.66
N GLY A 97 12.53 14.10 -20.15
CA GLY A 97 11.82 15.30 -20.63
C GLY A 97 12.65 16.57 -20.44
N GLU A 98 13.35 16.72 -19.32
CA GLU A 98 14.28 17.82 -19.06
C GLU A 98 15.59 17.71 -19.86
N ALA A 99 16.04 16.48 -20.14
CA ALA A 99 17.25 16.15 -20.89
C ALA A 99 17.05 16.01 -22.41
N THR A 100 15.86 16.30 -22.95
CA THR A 100 15.65 16.59 -24.38
C THR A 100 16.33 17.91 -24.79
N GLN A 101 17.61 18.06 -24.43
CA GLN A 101 18.57 18.91 -25.11
C GLN A 101 19.11 18.11 -26.27
N THR A 102 18.44 18.19 -27.42
CA THR A 102 19.04 17.77 -28.69
C THR A 102 20.28 18.61 -28.94
N TYR A 103 21.42 17.93 -29.06
CA TYR A 103 22.60 18.51 -29.68
C TYR A 103 22.25 18.74 -31.16
N ASP A 104 22.38 19.98 -31.63
CA ASP A 104 22.31 20.25 -33.06
C ASP A 104 23.51 19.60 -33.79
N ARG A 105 23.45 19.55 -35.13
CA ARG A 105 24.53 18.99 -35.98
C ARG A 105 25.87 19.75 -35.85
N THR A 106 25.93 20.82 -35.06
CA THR A 106 27.10 21.66 -34.79
C THR A 106 27.61 21.54 -33.34
N GLY A 107 27.03 20.66 -32.52
CA GLY A 107 27.50 20.37 -31.15
C GLY A 107 27.09 21.42 -30.11
N ARG A 108 26.16 22.33 -30.40
CA ARG A 108 25.65 23.30 -29.43
C ARG A 108 24.42 22.77 -28.68
N ARG A 109 24.39 22.99 -27.37
CA ARG A 109 23.23 22.71 -26.50
C ARG A 109 22.11 23.69 -26.84
N SER A 110 20.99 23.18 -27.36
CA SER A 110 19.77 23.96 -27.54
C SER A 110 18.62 23.29 -26.76
N LYS A 111 17.95 24.06 -25.90
CA LYS A 111 16.66 23.66 -25.32
C LYS A 111 15.60 23.84 -26.39
N LEU A 112 14.95 22.77 -26.83
CA LEU A 112 13.73 22.88 -27.62
C LEU A 112 12.58 23.22 -26.68
N THR A 113 12.34 24.52 -26.48
CA THR A 113 11.07 25.01 -25.92
C THR A 113 9.97 24.67 -26.93
N PRO A 114 8.80 24.15 -26.53
CA PRO A 114 7.70 23.92 -27.44
C PRO A 114 7.29 25.27 -28.06
N ILE A 115 7.56 25.46 -29.34
CA ILE A 115 7.15 26.67 -30.06
C ILE A 115 5.63 26.56 -30.22
N THR A 116 4.87 27.27 -29.39
CA THR A 116 3.52 27.69 -29.76
C THR A 116 3.66 28.66 -30.92
N ALA A 117 3.70 28.11 -32.13
CA ALA A 117 3.74 28.89 -33.35
C ALA A 117 2.39 29.57 -33.52
N ASP A 118 2.31 30.82 -33.06
CA ASP A 118 1.24 31.71 -33.45
C ASP A 118 1.40 31.97 -34.96
N LEU A 119 0.57 31.30 -35.74
CA LEU A 119 0.49 31.42 -37.18
C LEU A 119 -0.14 32.79 -37.49
N GLU A 120 0.68 33.84 -37.46
CA GLU A 120 0.30 35.12 -38.06
C GLU A 120 0.13 34.94 -39.57
N LYS A 121 -1.15 34.94 -39.97
CA LYS A 121 -1.61 34.91 -41.35
C LYS A 121 -1.27 36.26 -42.00
N ARG A 122 -0.23 36.29 -42.83
CA ARG A 122 0.04 37.43 -43.72
C ARG A 122 -1.05 37.55 -44.78
N SER A 123 -1.75 38.67 -44.79
CA SER A 123 -2.46 39.28 -45.93
C SER A 123 -2.07 40.74 -46.02
#